data_AF-A0AA86VTI0-F1
#
_entry.id   AF-A0AA86VTI0-F1
#
_cell.length_a   1.000
_cell.length_b   1.000
_cell.length_c   1.000
_cell.angle_alpha   90.00
_cell.angle_beta   90.00
_cell.angle_gamma   90.00
#
_symmetry.space_group_name_H-M   'P 1'
#
loop_
_entity.id
_entity.type
_entity.pdbx_description
1 polymer ?
#
loop_
_entity_poly.entity_id
_entity_poly.type
_entity_poly.pdbx_seq_one_letter_code
_entity_poly.pdbx_strand_id
1 'polypeptide(L)'
;MLPVKSLVRFKCVYKSWLCLLSDPHFAISHFQRITASANRLMFIVPPALEIQSIDFNASLHDDSSCSVLNLNFLPPNSYHNVQIMGSYWGFLLLNCCQSLWVWNPSTGVHRKLSLSGS
;
A
#
# COMPACT_ATOMS: atom_id res chain seq x y z
N MET A 1 -17.59 19.22 -25.69
CA MET A 1 -18.84 18.60 -25.17
C MET A 1 -18.85 17.13 -25.56
N LEU A 2 -18.88 16.20 -24.61
CA LEU A 2 -18.98 14.77 -24.91
C LEU A 2 -20.45 14.43 -25.26
N PRO A 3 -20.73 13.76 -26.38
CA PRO A 3 -22.10 13.37 -26.74
C PRO A 3 -22.76 12.55 -25.62
N VAL A 4 -24.05 12.76 -25.39
CA VAL A 4 -24.83 12.08 -24.34
C VAL A 4 -24.69 10.54 -24.42
N LYS A 5 -24.62 9.99 -25.64
CA LYS A 5 -24.40 8.55 -25.87
C LYS A 5 -23.07 8.04 -25.32
N SER A 6 -22.01 8.84 -25.41
CA SER A 6 -20.70 8.50 -24.83
C SER A 6 -20.77 8.49 -23.31
N LEU A 7 -21.47 9.46 -22.71
CA LEU A 7 -21.63 9.55 -21.25
C LEU A 7 -22.36 8.32 -20.67
N VAL A 8 -23.43 7.87 -21.34
CA VAL A 8 -24.17 6.67 -20.93
C VAL A 8 -23.27 5.42 -21.02
N ARG A 9 -22.50 5.27 -22.10
CA ARG A 9 -21.56 4.14 -22.26
C ARG A 9 -20.49 4.15 -21.17
N PHE A 10 -19.88 5.30 -20.89
CA PHE A 10 -18.90 5.42 -19.80
C PHE A 10 -19.50 5.08 -18.44
N LYS A 11 -20.74 5.51 -18.17
CA LYS A 11 -21.44 5.15 -16.92
C LYS A 11 -21.71 3.65 -16.82
N CYS A 12 -22.13 3.00 -17.91
CA CYS A 12 -22.35 1.55 -17.93
C CYS A 12 -21.04 0.78 -17.73
N VAL A 13 -19.97 1.16 -18.42
CA VAL A 13 -18.64 0.56 -18.26
C VAL A 13 -18.14 0.75 -16.82
N TYR A 14 -18.23 1.96 -16.27
CA TYR A 14 -17.84 2.24 -14.88
C TYR A 14 -18.59 1.35 -13.89
N LYS A 15 -19.90 1.18 -14.05
CA LYS A 15 -20.70 0.30 -13.17
C LYS A 15 -20.25 -1.15 -13.27
N SER A 16 -20.07 -1.68 -14.48
CA SER A 16 -19.61 -3.05 -14.66
C SER A 16 -18.22 -3.28 -14.07
N TRP A 17 -17.30 -2.32 -14.25
CA TRP A 17 -15.97 -2.36 -13.65
C TRP A 17 -16.02 -2.28 -12.13
N LEU A 18 -16.85 -1.39 -11.57
CA LEU A 18 -17.04 -1.28 -10.12
C LEU A 18 -17.61 -2.58 -9.53
N CYS A 19 -18.60 -3.18 -10.17
CA CYS A 19 -19.16 -4.48 -9.75
C CYS A 19 -18.09 -5.58 -9.77
N LEU A 20 -17.28 -5.64 -10.82
CA LEU A 20 -16.18 -6.62 -10.92
C LEU A 20 -15.11 -6.40 -9.83
N LEU A 21 -14.71 -5.15 -9.59
CA LEU A 21 -13.74 -4.80 -8.54
C LEU A 21 -14.28 -4.98 -7.12
N SER A 22 -15.61 -4.98 -6.96
CA SER A 22 -16.27 -5.23 -5.67
C SER A 22 -16.48 -6.72 -5.41
N ASP A 23 -16.30 -7.58 -6.41
CA ASP A 23 -16.37 -9.03 -6.24
C ASP A 23 -15.17 -9.52 -5.43
N PRO A 24 -15.37 -10.10 -4.22
CA PRO A 24 -14.28 -10.46 -3.33
C PRO A 24 -13.38 -11.52 -3.95
N HIS A 25 -13.95 -12.48 -4.68
CA HIS A 25 -13.18 -13.56 -5.29
C HIS A 25 -12.26 -13.01 -6.38
N PHE A 26 -12.78 -12.17 -7.27
CA PHE A 26 -12.01 -11.51 -8.30
C PHE A 26 -10.89 -10.66 -7.68
N ALA A 27 -11.21 -9.85 -6.66
CA ALA A 27 -10.23 -9.01 -5.97
C ALA A 27 -9.09 -9.85 -5.35
N ILE A 28 -9.43 -10.94 -4.64
CA ILE A 28 -8.46 -11.83 -3.99
C ILE A 28 -7.58 -12.54 -5.03
N SER A 29 -8.18 -13.18 -6.04
CA SER A 29 -7.42 -13.91 -7.06
C SER A 29 -6.55 -12.98 -7.89
N HIS A 30 -7.04 -11.78 -8.21
CA HIS A 30 -6.28 -10.77 -8.92
C HIS A 30 -5.09 -10.26 -8.08
N PHE A 31 -5.34 -9.99 -6.80
CA PHE A 31 -4.30 -9.59 -5.86
C PHE A 31 -3.22 -10.66 -5.74
N GLN A 32 -3.60 -11.91 -5.47
CA GLN A 32 -2.68 -13.04 -5.35
C GLN A 32 -1.81 -13.19 -6.59
N ARG A 33 -2.41 -13.05 -7.78
CA ARG A 33 -1.69 -13.13 -9.06
C ARG A 33 -0.64 -12.03 -9.20
N ILE A 34 -0.97 -10.78 -8.86
CA ILE A 34 0.00 -9.68 -8.92
C ILE A 34 1.12 -9.90 -7.90
N THR A 35 0.78 -10.29 -6.67
CA THR A 35 1.78 -10.52 -5.62
C THR A 35 2.68 -11.71 -5.89
N ALA A 36 2.19 -12.75 -6.57
CA ALA A 36 3.01 -13.90 -6.95
C ALA A 36 4.16 -13.53 -7.90
N SER A 37 4.01 -12.43 -8.66
CA SER A 37 5.06 -11.89 -9.54
C SER A 37 5.85 -10.73 -8.92
N ALA A 38 5.36 -10.13 -7.84
CA ALA A 38 5.96 -8.93 -7.26
C ALA A 38 6.92 -9.31 -6.12
N ASN A 39 8.18 -9.58 -6.47
CA ASN A 39 9.25 -9.80 -5.48
C ASN A 39 9.79 -8.46 -4.98
N ARG A 40 8.97 -7.64 -4.31
CA ARG A 40 9.43 -6.37 -3.75
C ARG A 40 9.77 -6.52 -2.27
N LEU A 41 10.98 -6.10 -1.91
CA LEU A 41 11.43 -6.00 -0.53
C LEU A 41 11.20 -4.57 -0.02
N MET A 42 10.58 -4.45 1.14
CA MET A 42 10.40 -3.18 1.83
C MET A 42 11.15 -3.20 3.16
N PHE A 43 11.91 -2.15 3.42
CA PHE A 43 12.66 -1.96 4.65
C PHE A 43 12.70 -0.50 5.05
N ILE A 44 12.92 -0.26 6.34
CA ILE A 44 13.07 1.09 6.91
C ILE A 44 14.57 1.37 7.00
N VAL A 45 15.02 2.54 6.51
CA VAL A 45 16.44 2.93 6.52
C VAL A 45 16.72 4.01 7.57
N PRO A 46 17.28 3.70 8.74
CA PRO A 46 17.67 4.72 9.71
C PRO A 46 18.78 5.64 9.15
N PRO A 47 18.83 6.94 9.52
CA PRO A 47 18.03 7.65 10.50
C PRO A 47 16.76 8.34 9.95
N ALA A 48 16.52 8.33 8.64
CA ALA A 48 15.33 8.90 8.04
C ALA A 48 14.17 7.88 8.08
N LEU A 49 12.92 8.24 8.41
CA LEU A 49 11.78 7.31 8.19
C LEU A 49 11.44 7.24 6.71
N GLU A 50 12.37 6.71 5.93
CA GLU A 50 12.17 6.38 4.55
C GLU A 50 11.95 4.88 4.47
N ILE A 51 10.75 4.49 4.04
CA ILE A 51 10.56 3.12 3.60
C ILE A 51 11.07 3.06 2.17
N GLN A 52 12.12 2.29 1.98
CA GLN A 52 12.63 1.96 0.65
C GLN A 52 11.98 0.67 0.18
N SER A 53 11.56 0.68 -1.07
CA SER A 53 11.14 -0.53 -1.79
C SER A 53 12.17 -0.84 -2.86
N ILE A 54 12.69 -2.06 -2.87
CA ILE A 54 13.59 -2.59 -3.92
C ILE A 54 12.90 -3.77 -4.60
N ASP A 55 13.03 -3.86 -5.92
CA ASP A 55 12.70 -5.09 -6.64
C ASP A 55 13.83 -6.11 -6.45
N PHE A 56 13.51 -7.25 -5.83
CA PHE A 56 14.47 -8.32 -5.54
C PHE A 56 15.18 -8.83 -6.80
N ASN A 57 14.53 -8.73 -7.96
CA ASN A 57 15.09 -9.17 -9.23
C ASN A 57 15.81 -8.05 -9.99
N ALA A 58 15.85 -6.82 -9.45
CA ALA A 58 16.60 -5.72 -10.05
C ALA A 58 18.11 -5.86 -9.78
N SER A 59 18.90 -5.38 -10.72
CA SER A 59 20.36 -5.27 -10.57
C SER A 59 20.70 -4.35 -9.40
N LEU A 60 21.50 -4.84 -8.45
CA LEU A 60 21.98 -4.06 -7.29
C LEU A 60 22.85 -2.84 -7.68
N HIS A 61 23.22 -2.72 -8.96
CA HIS A 61 23.99 -1.59 -9.48
C HIS A 61 23.12 -0.41 -9.94
N ASP A 62 21.79 -0.56 -9.92
CA ASP A 62 20.86 0.47 -10.37
C ASP A 62 20.15 1.12 -9.17
N ASP A 63 20.73 2.23 -8.71
CA ASP A 63 20.22 3.07 -7.62
C ASP A 63 18.84 3.69 -7.95
N SER A 64 18.39 3.56 -9.21
CA SER A 64 17.06 4.01 -9.67
C SER A 64 15.90 3.12 -9.20
N SER A 65 16.17 1.96 -8.60
CA SER A 65 15.14 1.00 -8.17
C SER A 65 14.53 1.31 -6.79
N CYS A 66 15.14 2.22 -6.02
CA CYS A 66 14.68 2.61 -4.69
C CYS A 66 13.60 3.70 -4.77
N SER A 67 12.40 3.41 -4.27
CA SER A 67 11.37 4.43 -4.05
C SER A 67 11.22 4.74 -2.57
N VAL A 68 11.32 6.02 -2.22
CA VAL A 68 11.12 6.54 -0.86
C VAL A 68 9.63 6.75 -0.63
N LEU A 69 9.10 6.08 0.40
CA LEU A 69 7.73 6.28 0.85
C LEU A 69 7.72 7.05 2.16
N ASN A 70 6.89 8.09 2.20
CA ASN A 70 6.85 9.02 3.31
C ASN A 70 5.77 8.63 4.35
N LEU A 71 6.17 8.56 5.62
CA LEU A 71 5.34 8.23 6.80
C LEU A 71 4.84 9.46 7.56
N ASN A 72 4.50 10.56 6.87
CA ASN A 72 4.00 11.81 7.47
C ASN A 72 2.79 11.65 8.41
N PHE A 73 2.07 10.52 8.36
CA PHE A 73 0.95 10.24 9.26
C PHE A 73 1.37 9.80 10.67
N LEU A 74 2.63 9.42 10.85
CA LEU A 74 3.17 9.09 12.17
C LEU A 74 3.54 10.37 12.92
N PRO A 75 3.53 10.35 14.27
CA PRO A 75 3.85 11.53 15.05
C PRO A 75 5.29 12.01 14.78
N PRO A 76 5.53 13.33 14.70
CA PRO A 76 6.87 13.88 14.59
C PRO A 76 7.76 13.36 15.73
N ASN A 77 9.04 13.12 15.46
CA ASN A 77 10.04 12.59 16.40
C ASN A 77 9.85 11.12 16.82
N SER A 78 8.88 10.41 16.25
CA SER A 78 8.72 8.96 16.44
C SER A 78 9.63 8.13 15.52
N TYR A 79 10.55 8.81 14.81
CA TYR A 79 11.39 8.30 13.73
C TYR A 79 12.25 7.10 14.13
N HIS A 80 12.64 7.01 15.40
CA HIS A 80 13.53 5.95 15.90
C HIS A 80 12.80 4.70 16.39
N ASN A 81 11.46 4.69 16.39
CA ASN A 81 10.68 3.64 17.05
C ASN A 81 9.58 3.05 16.15
N VAL A 82 9.81 3.06 14.83
CA VAL A 82 8.91 2.43 13.86
C VAL A 82 9.45 1.05 13.49
N GLN A 83 8.59 0.05 13.57
CA GLN A 83 8.90 -1.32 13.17
C GLN A 83 7.78 -1.85 12.28
N ILE A 84 8.17 -2.54 11.20
CA ILE A 84 7.24 -3.35 10.42
C ILE A 84 7.01 -4.66 11.19
N MET A 85 5.78 -4.86 11.67
CA MET A 85 5.41 -6.09 12.37
C MET A 85 4.99 -7.21 11.42
N GLY A 86 4.52 -6.85 10.23
CA GLY A 86 4.11 -7.81 9.22
C GLY A 86 3.45 -7.14 8.03
N SER A 87 3.09 -7.98 7.05
CA SER A 87 2.34 -7.56 5.87
C SER A 87 1.17 -8.51 5.62
N TYR A 88 0.05 -7.97 5.15
CA TYR A 88 -1.10 -8.76 4.72
C TYR A 88 -1.82 -8.04 3.61
N TRP A 89 -1.97 -8.70 2.46
CA TRP A 89 -2.75 -8.22 1.32
C TRP A 89 -2.39 -6.79 0.86
N GLY A 90 -1.09 -6.50 0.81
CA GLY A 90 -0.58 -5.20 0.37
C GLY A 90 -0.70 -4.10 1.42
N PHE A 91 -1.15 -4.44 2.63
CA PHE A 91 -1.07 -3.58 3.81
C PHE A 91 0.14 -3.98 4.65
N LEU A 92 0.75 -2.98 5.27
CA LEU A 92 1.79 -3.13 6.27
C LEU A 92 1.20 -2.84 7.64
N LEU A 93 1.50 -3.71 8.61
CA LEU A 93 1.27 -3.45 10.02
C LEU A 93 2.53 -2.81 10.59
N LEU A 94 2.40 -1.59 11.08
CA LEU A 94 3.48 -0.82 11.67
C LEU A 94 3.22 -0.66 13.17
N ASN A 95 4.25 -0.85 13.98
CA ASN A 95 4.27 -0.42 15.37
C ASN A 95 5.09 0.86 15.46
N CYS A 96 4.50 1.91 16.03
CA CYS A 96 5.15 3.18 16.26
C CYS A 96 4.72 3.73 17.61
N CYS A 97 5.66 3.92 18.54
CA CYS A 97 5.40 4.51 19.85
C CYS A 97 4.19 3.87 20.57
N GLN A 98 4.17 2.54 20.67
CA GLN A 98 3.10 1.75 21.31
C GLN A 98 1.73 1.85 20.61
N SER A 99 1.67 2.41 19.40
CA SER A 99 0.48 2.46 18.56
C SER A 99 0.65 1.58 17.34
N LEU A 100 -0.37 0.77 17.05
CA LEU A 100 -0.43 -0.02 15.83
C LEU A 100 -1.09 0.77 14.70
N TRP A 101 -0.53 0.67 13.51
CA TRP A 101 -1.02 1.31 12.30
C TRP A 101 -1.11 0.29 11.18
N VAL A 102 -2.24 0.29 10.47
CA VAL A 102 -2.38 -0.40 9.18
C VAL A 102 -2.17 0.64 8.10
N TRP A 103 -1.24 0.40 7.18
CA TRP A 103 -0.91 1.33 6.11
C TRP A 103 -0.81 0.61 4.76
N ASN A 104 -1.37 1.22 3.71
CA ASN A 104 -1.22 0.77 2.34
C ASN A 104 -0.20 1.67 1.62
N PRO A 105 1.02 1.20 1.34
CA PRO A 105 2.05 2.00 0.70
C PRO A 105 1.71 2.44 -0.73
N SER A 106 0.87 1.69 -1.45
CA SER A 106 0.48 2.00 -2.83
C SER A 106 -0.56 3.12 -2.93
N THR A 107 -1.34 3.34 -1.87
CA THR A 107 -2.43 4.33 -1.84
C THR A 107 -2.21 5.45 -0.83
N GLY A 108 -1.27 5.28 0.11
CA GLY A 108 -1.03 6.20 1.23
C GLY A 108 -2.09 6.10 2.34
N VAL A 109 -3.16 5.32 2.15
CA VAL A 109 -4.24 5.15 3.14
C VAL A 109 -3.69 4.47 4.38
N HIS A 110 -3.98 5.04 5.54
CA HIS A 110 -3.55 4.52 6.83
C HIS A 110 -4.68 4.59 7.85
N ARG A 111 -4.59 3.75 8.89
CA ARG A 111 -5.50 3.73 10.02
C ARG A 111 -4.72 3.38 11.29
N LYS A 112 -4.89 4.19 12.34
CA LYS A 112 -4.47 3.84 13.70
C LYS A 112 -5.44 2.81 14.26
N LEU A 113 -4.94 1.68 14.77
CA LEU A 113 -5.75 0.70 15.48
C LEU A 113 -5.92 1.18 16.93
N SER A 114 -7.16 1.35 17.36
CA SER A 114 -7.49 1.47 18.77
C SER A 114 -7.49 0.08 19.38
N LEU A 115 -6.59 -0.18 20.33
CA LEU A 115 -6.74 -1.32 21.23
C LEU A 115 -7.90 -0.96 22.16
N SER A 116 -9.10 -1.51 21.92
CA SER A 116 -10.15 -1.45 22.92
C SER A 116 -9.67 -2.30 24.10
N GLY A 117 -9.31 -1.65 25.21
CA GLY A 117 -8.99 -2.34 26.45
C GLY A 117 -10.19 -3.16 26.90
N SER A 118 -10.00 -4.48 26.95
CA SER A 118 -10.77 -5.39 27.79
C SER A 118 -10.35 -5.24 29.25
#